data_AF-B6FZN9-F1
#
_entry.id   AF-B6FZN9-F1
#
_cell.length_a   1.000
_cell.length_b   1.000
_cell.length_c   1.000
_cell.angle_alpha   90.00
_cell.angle_beta   90.00
_cell.angle_gamma   90.00
#
_symmetry.space_group_name_H-M   'P 1'
#
loop_
_entity.id
_entity.type
_entity.pdbx_description
1 polymer ?
#
loop_
_entity_poly.entity_id
_entity_poly.type
_entity_poly.pdbx_seq_one_letter_code
_entity_poly.pdbx_strand_id
1 'polypeptide(L)'
;MGDLMDSNYTMPIYQKIALDIANKIYTGEVEENSILYGRSVLAGKYNVSPETVRRSVKILEDIGVVKSIKGKGVIVLSSAKASSFIKKYQDLTNISSYKSDLYDLLDAKSKIEDNILDTINKILDYSNRLEIINPLVPAQFVLTKECKYIGQDAGKTKFWQNTGGTIVAIKRNDELIISPGPYIEFMEGDTLLVVGDKHIFNSVPMFLYGNDDKEEQK
;
A
#
# COMPACT_ATOMS: atom_id res chain seq x y z
N MET A 1 -3.83 11.01 16.64
CA MET A 1 -3.00 11.73 15.65
C MET A 1 -3.95 12.71 14.96
N GLY A 2 -4.29 13.86 15.54
CA GLY A 2 -3.36 14.89 15.99
C GLY A 2 -3.39 16.00 14.96
N ASP A 3 -4.50 16.75 14.98
CA ASP A 3 -4.61 18.18 14.65
C ASP A 3 -3.53 18.76 13.71
N LEU A 4 -3.78 18.73 12.40
CA LEU A 4 -3.09 19.58 11.42
C LEU A 4 -3.93 19.62 10.14
N MET A 5 -4.28 20.85 9.73
CA MET A 5 -4.76 21.26 8.40
C MET A 5 -6.19 21.77 8.31
N ASP A 6 -6.53 22.71 9.18
CA ASP A 6 -7.35 23.86 8.79
C ASP A 6 -6.50 24.90 8.03
N SER A 7 -5.74 24.48 7.00
CA SER A 7 -5.19 25.42 6.03
C SER A 7 -6.27 25.67 4.99
N ASN A 8 -7.26 26.47 5.39
CA ASN A 8 -8.32 26.97 4.55
C ASN A 8 -7.64 27.69 3.37
N TYR A 9 -7.40 26.99 2.26
CA TYR A 9 -6.78 27.53 1.05
C TYR A 9 -7.81 28.42 0.36
N THR A 10 -8.18 29.48 1.06
CA THR A 10 -9.21 30.41 0.67
C THR A 10 -8.59 31.31 -0.36
N MET A 11 -9.12 31.25 -1.58
CA MET A 11 -8.75 32.14 -2.67
C MET A 11 -8.60 33.58 -2.15
N PRO A 12 -7.43 34.23 -2.35
CA PRO A 12 -7.21 35.60 -1.93
C PRO A 12 -8.35 36.52 -2.39
N ILE A 13 -8.77 37.43 -1.51
CA ILE A 13 -9.96 38.28 -1.72
C ILE A 13 -9.91 39.03 -3.07
N TYR A 14 -8.73 39.52 -3.47
CA TYR A 14 -8.58 40.21 -4.75
C TYR A 14 -8.79 39.29 -5.97
N GLN A 15 -8.46 38.00 -5.87
CA GLN A 15 -8.72 37.02 -6.94
C GLN A 15 -10.20 36.67 -7.01
N LYS A 16 -10.89 36.54 -5.86
CA LYS A 16 -12.35 36.34 -5.83
C LYS A 16 -13.09 37.49 -6.53
N ILE A 17 -12.68 38.73 -6.26
CA ILE A 17 -13.26 39.92 -6.92
C ILE A 17 -12.98 39.90 -8.42
N ALA A 18 -11.77 39.53 -8.85
CA ALA A 18 -11.44 39.43 -10.27
C ALA A 18 -12.28 38.36 -10.98
N LEU A 19 -12.48 37.20 -10.34
CA LEU A 19 -13.30 36.10 -10.86
C LEU A 19 -14.79 36.50 -10.95
N ASP A 20 -15.31 37.19 -9.94
CA ASP A 20 -16.69 37.70 -9.97
C ASP A 20 -16.91 38.73 -11.08
N ILE A 21 -15.98 39.68 -11.25
CA ILE A 21 -16.05 40.66 -12.35
C ILE A 21 -15.96 39.97 -13.71
N ALA A 22 -15.06 38.99 -13.87
CA ALA A 22 -14.95 38.22 -15.11
C ALA A 22 -16.24 37.44 -15.41
N ASN A 23 -16.87 36.83 -14.40
CA ASN A 23 -18.15 36.13 -14.56
C ASN A 23 -19.25 37.09 -15.04
N LYS A 24 -19.36 38.29 -14.46
CA LYS A 24 -20.34 39.29 -14.89
C LYS A 24 -20.16 39.77 -16.33
N ILE A 25 -18.90 39.86 -16.77
CA ILE A 25 -18.57 40.19 -18.17
C ILE A 25 -18.93 39.01 -19.09
N TYR A 26 -18.68 37.77 -18.64
CA TYR A 26 -18.99 36.57 -19.40
C TYR A 26 -20.50 36.30 -19.53
N THR A 27 -21.28 36.52 -18.46
CA THR A 27 -22.75 36.33 -18.46
C THR A 27 -23.49 37.43 -19.20
N GLY A 28 -22.80 38.51 -19.60
CA GLY A 28 -23.40 39.65 -20.29
C GLY A 28 -24.06 40.67 -19.36
N GLU A 29 -23.91 40.56 -18.04
CA GLU A 29 -24.32 41.63 -17.11
C GLU A 29 -23.55 42.94 -17.36
N VAL A 30 -22.34 42.82 -17.90
CA VAL A 30 -21.52 43.96 -18.33
C VAL A 30 -21.06 43.74 -19.77
N GLU A 31 -21.57 44.54 -20.69
CA GLU A 31 -21.27 44.43 -22.12
C GLU A 31 -19.83 44.84 -22.45
N GLU A 32 -19.29 44.29 -23.53
CA GLU A 32 -18.02 44.75 -24.10
C GLU A 32 -18.10 46.23 -24.49
N ASN A 33 -17.00 46.96 -24.32
CA ASN A 33 -16.89 48.41 -24.49
C ASN A 33 -17.71 49.27 -23.51
N SER A 34 -18.46 48.66 -22.59
CA SER A 34 -19.12 49.40 -21.51
C SER A 34 -18.12 49.83 -20.43
N ILE A 35 -18.47 50.90 -19.73
CA ILE A 35 -17.71 51.41 -18.59
C ILE A 35 -18.21 50.70 -17.34
N LEU A 36 -17.31 49.96 -16.71
CA LEU A 36 -17.51 49.38 -15.39
C LEU A 36 -17.39 50.48 -14.31
N TYR A 37 -17.91 50.19 -13.12
CA TYR A 37 -17.83 51.10 -11.98
C TYR A 37 -16.38 51.55 -11.67
N GLY A 38 -16.22 52.81 -11.27
CA GLY A 38 -14.92 53.34 -10.83
C GLY A 38 -14.38 52.60 -9.61
N ARG A 39 -13.05 52.68 -9.40
CA ARG A 39 -12.35 51.93 -8.34
C ARG A 39 -12.94 52.15 -6.93
N SER A 40 -13.39 53.37 -6.62
CA SER A 40 -14.01 53.70 -5.33
C SER A 40 -15.40 53.08 -5.15
N VAL A 41 -16.18 53.00 -6.23
CA VAL A 41 -17.53 52.41 -6.22
C VAL A 41 -17.44 50.89 -6.07
N LEU A 42 -16.49 50.26 -6.77
CA LEU A 42 -16.19 48.84 -6.60
C LEU A 42 -15.71 48.54 -5.18
N ALA A 43 -14.86 49.39 -4.58
CA ALA A 43 -14.39 49.20 -3.21
C ALA A 43 -15.55 49.19 -2.20
N GLY A 44 -16.50 50.11 -2.35
CA GLY A 44 -17.74 50.13 -1.56
C GLY A 44 -18.62 48.90 -1.79
N LYS A 45 -18.84 48.50 -3.05
CA LYS A 45 -19.70 47.35 -3.41
C LYS A 45 -19.17 46.02 -2.88
N TYR A 46 -17.86 45.83 -2.91
CA TYR A 46 -17.21 44.60 -2.42
C TYR A 46 -16.78 44.70 -0.95
N ASN A 47 -17.01 45.84 -0.28
CA ASN A 47 -16.60 46.11 1.10
C ASN A 47 -15.10 45.80 1.36
N VAL A 48 -14.23 46.25 0.46
CA VAL A 48 -12.78 46.03 0.51
C VAL A 48 -11.99 47.32 0.34
N SER A 49 -10.68 47.27 0.63
CA SER A 49 -9.80 48.41 0.38
C SER A 49 -9.72 48.75 -1.12
N PRO A 50 -9.58 50.05 -1.49
CA PRO A 50 -9.34 50.46 -2.88
C PRO A 50 -8.11 49.80 -3.51
N GLU A 51 -7.10 49.47 -2.70
CA GLU A 51 -5.90 48.77 -3.14
C GLU A 51 -6.19 47.31 -3.54
N THR A 52 -7.09 46.64 -2.82
CA THR A 52 -7.57 45.29 -3.17
C THR A 52 -8.26 45.29 -4.54
N VAL A 53 -9.15 46.26 -4.79
CA VAL A 53 -9.81 46.44 -6.10
C VAL A 53 -8.80 46.76 -7.18
N ARG A 54 -7.82 47.64 -6.89
CA ARG A 54 -6.75 47.97 -7.84
C ARG A 54 -6.00 46.72 -8.26
N ARG A 55 -5.67 45.83 -7.32
CA ARG A 55 -5.04 44.53 -7.60
C ARG A 55 -5.94 43.61 -8.43
N SER A 56 -7.24 43.52 -8.12
CA SER A 56 -8.20 42.72 -8.89
C SER A 56 -8.32 43.19 -10.34
N VAL A 57 -8.50 44.50 -10.55
CA VAL A 57 -8.61 45.09 -11.88
C VAL A 57 -7.31 44.93 -12.66
N LYS A 58 -6.15 45.07 -12.00
CA LYS A 58 -4.86 44.91 -12.66
C LYS A 58 -4.66 43.50 -13.22
N ILE A 59 -5.09 42.45 -12.50
CA ILE A 59 -5.01 41.07 -12.98
C ILE A 59 -5.85 40.87 -14.25
N LEU A 60 -7.05 41.46 -14.29
CA LEU A 60 -7.91 41.42 -15.47
C LEU A 60 -7.34 42.26 -16.63
N GLU A 61 -6.66 43.36 -16.32
CA GLU A 61 -5.99 44.23 -17.28
C GLU A 61 -4.77 43.55 -17.92
N ASP A 62 -3.95 42.85 -17.14
CA ASP A 62 -2.77 42.13 -17.63
C ASP A 62 -3.13 41.04 -18.67
N ILE A 63 -4.34 40.49 -18.58
CA ILE A 63 -4.86 39.45 -19.49
C ILE A 63 -5.69 40.09 -20.63
N GLY A 64 -5.95 41.40 -20.55
CA GLY A 64 -6.68 42.17 -21.55
C GLY A 64 -8.19 41.95 -21.52
N VAL A 65 -8.74 41.57 -20.37
CA VAL A 65 -10.20 41.48 -20.13
C VAL A 65 -10.79 42.89 -19.97
N VAL A 66 -10.06 43.77 -19.28
CA VAL A 66 -10.45 45.16 -19.01
C VAL A 66 -9.29 46.11 -19.24
N LYS A 67 -9.55 47.41 -19.29
CA LYS A 67 -8.53 48.47 -19.35
C LYS A 67 -8.89 49.62 -18.44
N SER A 68 -7.92 50.10 -17.65
CA SER A 68 -8.13 51.27 -16.80
C SER A 68 -7.79 52.55 -17.56
N ILE A 69 -8.74 53.47 -17.66
CA ILE A 69 -8.54 54.78 -18.30
C ILE A 69 -8.59 55.88 -17.23
N LYS A 70 -7.52 56.66 -17.15
CA LYS A 70 -7.41 57.80 -16.23
C LYS A 70 -8.58 58.78 -16.48
N GLY A 71 -9.39 59.01 -15.45
CA GLY A 71 -10.55 59.93 -15.50
C GLY A 71 -11.85 59.36 -16.10
N LYS A 72 -11.85 58.16 -16.70
CA LYS A 72 -13.06 57.54 -17.29
C LYS A 72 -13.50 56.22 -16.63
N GLY A 73 -12.64 55.60 -15.82
CA GLY A 73 -12.99 54.37 -15.09
C GLY A 73 -12.30 53.12 -15.67
N VAL A 74 -13.01 51.98 -15.66
CA VAL A 74 -12.52 50.70 -16.17
C VAL A 74 -13.42 50.28 -17.32
N ILE A 75 -12.84 50.01 -18.50
CA ILE A 75 -13.60 49.62 -19.71
C ILE A 75 -13.42 48.13 -19.95
N VAL A 76 -14.50 47.44 -20.29
CA VAL A 76 -14.45 46.02 -20.70
C VAL A 76 -13.95 45.91 -22.13
N LEU A 77 -12.90 45.11 -22.35
CA LEU A 77 -12.31 44.92 -23.67
C LEU A 77 -12.83 43.67 -24.38
N SER A 78 -12.94 42.55 -23.66
CA SER A 78 -13.32 41.28 -24.28
C SER A 78 -13.89 40.28 -23.26
N SER A 79 -15.09 39.81 -23.55
CA SER A 79 -15.79 38.72 -22.86
C SER A 79 -15.17 37.35 -23.17
N ALA A 80 -14.66 37.13 -24.39
CA ALA A 80 -13.92 35.92 -24.74
C ALA A 80 -12.63 35.73 -23.91
N LYS A 81 -11.96 36.83 -23.55
CA LYS A 81 -10.82 36.79 -22.63
C LYS A 81 -11.26 36.58 -21.18
N ALA A 82 -12.44 37.09 -20.80
CA ALA A 82 -13.03 36.84 -19.49
C ALA A 82 -13.33 35.33 -19.29
N SER A 83 -13.89 34.66 -20.30
CA SER A 83 -14.14 33.21 -20.24
C SER A 83 -12.85 32.40 -20.08
N SER A 84 -11.80 32.79 -20.82
CA SER A 84 -10.47 32.18 -20.72
C SER A 84 -9.85 32.36 -19.33
N PHE A 85 -10.05 33.53 -18.72
CA PHE A 85 -9.64 33.80 -17.34
C PHE A 85 -10.37 32.92 -16.34
N ILE A 86 -11.70 32.83 -16.44
CA ILE A 86 -12.53 31.99 -15.57
C ILE A 86 -12.08 30.54 -15.62
N LYS A 87 -11.89 29.99 -16.83
CA LYS A 87 -11.46 28.61 -17.04
C LYS A 87 -10.11 28.32 -16.37
N LYS A 88 -9.12 29.19 -16.60
CA LYS A 88 -7.78 29.07 -16.01
C LYS A 88 -7.80 29.16 -14.47
N TYR A 89 -8.70 29.97 -13.90
CA TYR A 89 -8.83 30.09 -12.45
C TYR A 89 -9.61 28.93 -11.82
N GLN A 90 -10.56 28.33 -12.55
CA GLN A 90 -11.23 27.09 -12.14
C GLN A 90 -10.25 25.91 -12.06
N ASP A 91 -9.31 25.82 -13.01
CA ASP A 91 -8.26 24.79 -13.00
C ASP A 91 -7.36 24.89 -11.75
N LEU A 92 -7.08 26.09 -11.25
CA LEU A 92 -6.31 26.31 -10.02
C LEU A 92 -7.10 25.97 -8.75
N THR A 93 -8.43 26.13 -8.76
CA THR A 93 -9.29 25.68 -7.66
C THR A 93 -9.47 24.16 -7.61
N ASN A 94 -9.11 23.44 -8.68
CA ASN A 94 -9.17 21.97 -8.75
C ASN A 94 -8.07 21.27 -7.93
N ILE A 95 -7.15 21.98 -7.28
CA ILE A 95 -6.12 21.35 -6.44
C ILE A 95 -6.76 20.60 -5.25
N SER A 96 -7.89 21.09 -4.73
CA SER A 96 -8.62 20.40 -3.65
C SER A 96 -9.31 19.13 -4.11
N SER A 97 -9.84 19.08 -5.33
CA SER A 97 -10.44 17.86 -5.89
C SER A 97 -9.35 16.84 -6.17
N TYR A 98 -8.22 17.23 -6.78
CA TYR A 98 -7.09 16.30 -6.96
C TYR A 98 -6.53 15.77 -5.63
N LYS A 99 -6.54 16.57 -4.56
CA LYS A 99 -6.16 16.10 -3.22
C LYS A 99 -7.17 15.08 -2.67
N SER A 100 -8.47 15.30 -2.87
CA SER A 100 -9.51 14.34 -2.50
C SER A 100 -9.36 13.03 -3.28
N ASP A 101 -9.22 13.12 -4.60
CA ASP A 101 -9.02 11.96 -5.48
C ASP A 101 -7.77 11.17 -5.07
N LEU A 102 -6.68 11.85 -4.69
CA LEU A 102 -5.46 11.21 -4.20
C LEU A 102 -5.71 10.42 -2.91
N TYR A 103 -6.47 10.97 -1.98
CA TYR A 103 -6.81 10.25 -0.74
C TYR A 103 -7.70 9.04 -1.02
N ASP A 104 -8.69 9.17 -1.90
CA ASP A 104 -9.54 8.05 -2.31
C ASP A 104 -8.71 6.93 -2.97
N LEU A 105 -7.72 7.29 -3.80
CA LEU A 105 -6.78 6.34 -4.40
C LEU A 105 -5.88 5.65 -3.36
N LEU A 106 -5.43 6.38 -2.33
CA LEU A 106 -4.64 5.80 -1.23
C LEU A 106 -5.46 4.78 -0.42
N ASP A 107 -6.73 5.09 -0.14
CA ASP A 107 -7.65 4.17 0.54
C ASP A 107 -7.93 2.92 -0.31
N ALA A 108 -8.16 3.10 -1.62
CA ALA A 108 -8.35 1.98 -2.54
C ALA A 108 -7.11 1.08 -2.59
N LYS A 109 -5.90 1.67 -2.61
CA LYS A 109 -4.63 0.92 -2.53
C LYS A 109 -4.56 0.09 -1.25
N SER A 110 -4.87 0.67 -0.09
CA SER A 110 -4.83 -0.05 1.19
C SER A 110 -5.74 -1.28 1.17
N LYS A 111 -6.97 -1.15 0.65
CA LYS A 111 -7.90 -2.28 0.53
C LYS A 111 -7.39 -3.38 -0.40
N ILE A 112 -6.68 -3.02 -1.48
CA ILE A 112 -6.05 -3.98 -2.38
C ILE A 112 -4.93 -4.73 -1.64
N GLU A 113 -4.10 -4.04 -0.88
CA GLU A 113 -3.03 -4.65 -0.07
C GLU A 113 -3.60 -5.64 0.96
N ASP A 114 -4.68 -5.28 1.66
CA ASP A 114 -5.37 -6.18 2.60
C ASP A 114 -5.89 -7.45 1.89
N ASN A 115 -6.50 -7.29 0.71
CA ASN A 115 -6.98 -8.42 -0.09
C ASN A 115 -5.84 -9.34 -0.58
N ILE A 116 -4.68 -8.76 -0.93
CA ILE A 116 -3.49 -9.53 -1.31
C ILE A 116 -3.04 -10.38 -0.13
N LEU A 117 -2.93 -9.80 1.07
CA LEU A 117 -2.52 -10.52 2.27
C LEU A 117 -3.51 -11.63 2.64
N ASP A 118 -4.81 -11.36 2.58
CA ASP A 118 -5.85 -12.37 2.79
C ASP A 118 -5.74 -13.53 1.77
N THR A 119 -5.46 -13.20 0.50
CA THR A 119 -5.26 -14.22 -0.54
C THR A 119 -4.00 -15.06 -0.29
N ILE A 120 -2.90 -14.44 0.14
CA ILE A 120 -1.68 -15.16 0.54
C ILE A 120 -1.99 -16.10 1.70
N ASN A 121 -2.70 -15.63 2.73
CA ASN A 121 -3.08 -16.47 3.87
C ASN A 121 -3.96 -17.65 3.44
N LYS A 122 -4.91 -17.43 2.53
CA LYS A 122 -5.69 -18.53 1.94
C LYS A 122 -4.80 -19.53 1.21
N ILE A 123 -3.86 -19.07 0.37
CA ILE A 123 -2.92 -19.95 -0.32
C ILE A 123 -2.09 -20.77 0.68
N LEU A 124 -1.58 -20.12 1.73
CA LEU A 124 -0.84 -20.80 2.80
C LEU A 124 -1.72 -21.79 3.55
N ASP A 125 -2.97 -21.46 3.85
CA ASP A 125 -3.93 -22.39 4.47
C ASP A 125 -4.23 -23.59 3.56
N TYR A 126 -4.36 -23.38 2.25
CA TYR A 126 -4.49 -24.47 1.28
C TYR A 126 -3.22 -25.31 1.20
N SER A 127 -2.05 -24.68 1.17
CA SER A 127 -0.74 -25.36 1.15
C SER A 127 -0.51 -26.16 2.43
N ASN A 128 -0.80 -25.58 3.60
CA ASN A 128 -0.70 -26.23 4.90
C ASN A 128 -1.73 -27.36 5.05
N ARG A 129 -2.95 -27.21 4.50
CA ARG A 129 -3.91 -28.33 4.41
C ARG A 129 -3.39 -29.44 3.50
N LEU A 130 -2.63 -29.13 2.46
CA LEU A 130 -1.97 -30.14 1.64
C LEU A 130 -0.76 -30.79 2.35
N GLU A 131 -0.03 -30.03 3.18
CA GLU A 131 1.08 -30.56 4.01
C GLU A 131 0.60 -31.43 5.18
N ILE A 132 -0.59 -31.17 5.73
CA ILE A 132 -1.12 -31.88 6.91
C ILE A 132 -2.00 -33.10 6.53
N ILE A 133 -2.49 -33.18 5.30
CA ILE A 133 -3.46 -34.23 4.88
C ILE A 133 -2.85 -35.23 3.88
N ASN A 134 -1.61 -35.04 3.41
CA ASN A 134 -1.00 -35.96 2.45
C ASN A 134 0.07 -36.87 3.10
N PRO A 135 -0.15 -38.19 3.23
CA PRO A 135 0.85 -39.17 3.67
C PRO A 135 2.07 -39.30 2.72
N LEU A 136 2.33 -38.33 1.85
CA LEU A 136 3.39 -38.31 0.85
C LEU A 136 4.33 -37.10 1.00
N VAL A 137 4.03 -36.15 1.90
CA VAL A 137 4.97 -35.07 2.25
C VAL A 137 5.82 -35.55 3.44
N PRO A 138 7.14 -35.76 3.26
CA PRO A 138 7.97 -36.26 4.34
C PRO A 138 8.16 -35.22 5.44
N ALA A 139 7.91 -35.60 6.68
CA ALA A 139 8.30 -34.83 7.85
C ALA A 139 9.84 -34.79 7.96
N GLN A 140 10.37 -33.65 8.38
CA GLN A 140 11.82 -33.43 8.48
C GLN A 140 12.29 -33.48 9.93
N PHE A 141 13.31 -34.31 10.19
CA PHE A 141 13.95 -34.44 11.49
C PHE A 141 15.45 -34.21 11.37
N VAL A 142 15.95 -33.16 12.01
CA VAL A 142 17.39 -32.85 12.02
C VAL A 142 18.07 -33.65 13.13
N LEU A 143 19.13 -34.37 12.78
CA LEU A 143 19.96 -35.11 13.71
C LEU A 143 20.98 -34.17 14.36
N THR A 144 20.85 -33.97 15.67
CA THR A 144 21.84 -33.24 16.46
C THR A 144 22.86 -34.21 17.06
N LYS A 145 23.95 -33.67 17.62
CA LYS A 145 24.93 -34.43 18.41
C LYS A 145 24.35 -35.27 19.56
N GLU A 146 23.13 -34.96 20.01
CA GLU A 146 22.46 -35.66 21.11
C GLU A 146 21.72 -36.92 20.65
N CYS A 147 21.69 -37.18 19.33
CA CYS A 147 21.06 -38.36 18.78
C CYS A 147 21.84 -39.62 19.16
N LYS A 148 21.14 -40.62 19.69
CA LYS A 148 21.74 -41.89 20.14
C LYS A 148 22.35 -42.76 19.04
N TYR A 149 21.91 -42.55 17.80
CA TYR A 149 22.22 -43.41 16.67
C TYR A 149 23.21 -42.79 15.69
N ILE A 150 23.86 -41.68 16.05
CA ILE A 150 24.97 -41.14 15.25
C ILE A 150 26.05 -42.23 15.12
N GLY A 151 26.50 -42.45 13.89
CA GLY A 151 27.47 -43.48 13.54
C GLY A 151 26.90 -44.89 13.35
N GLN A 152 25.56 -45.04 13.39
CA GLN A 152 24.92 -46.34 13.16
C GLN A 152 24.21 -46.40 11.79
N ASP A 153 24.21 -47.60 11.20
CA ASP A 153 23.48 -47.86 9.97
C ASP A 153 21.96 -47.78 10.20
N ALA A 154 21.24 -47.11 9.31
CA ALA A 154 19.79 -46.94 9.40
C ALA A 154 19.05 -48.29 9.57
N GLY A 155 19.50 -49.35 8.91
CA GLY A 155 18.94 -50.69 9.02
C GLY A 155 19.13 -51.33 10.41
N LYS A 156 20.25 -51.06 11.09
CA LYS A 156 20.52 -51.60 12.44
C LYS A 156 19.61 -50.97 13.50
N THR A 157 19.23 -49.71 13.30
CA THR A 157 18.35 -48.97 14.22
C THR A 157 16.91 -49.50 14.22
N LYS A 158 16.52 -50.35 13.25
CA LYS A 158 15.14 -50.81 13.07
C LYS A 158 14.14 -49.63 13.11
N PHE A 159 14.51 -48.53 12.44
CA PHE A 159 13.83 -47.25 12.53
C PHE A 159 12.31 -47.37 12.32
N TRP A 160 11.88 -48.07 11.27
CA TRP A 160 10.46 -48.24 10.96
C TRP A 160 9.72 -49.01 12.05
N GLN A 161 10.31 -50.07 12.61
CA GLN A 161 9.69 -50.87 13.68
C GLN A 161 9.54 -50.07 14.98
N ASN A 162 10.46 -49.16 15.26
CA ASN A 162 10.45 -48.36 16.49
C ASN A 162 9.59 -47.08 16.38
N THR A 163 9.42 -46.53 15.17
CA THR A 163 8.80 -45.22 14.97
C THR A 163 7.50 -45.27 14.16
N GLY A 164 7.27 -46.32 13.37
CA GLY A 164 6.21 -46.39 12.36
C GLY A 164 6.48 -45.55 11.11
N GLY A 165 7.61 -44.84 11.04
CA GLY A 165 7.99 -43.98 9.92
C GLY A 165 8.96 -44.63 8.95
N THR A 166 8.83 -44.34 7.66
CA THR A 166 9.75 -44.77 6.59
C THR A 166 10.65 -43.61 6.19
N ILE A 167 11.97 -43.80 6.27
CA ILE A 167 12.94 -42.83 5.76
C ILE A 167 12.95 -42.93 4.23
N VAL A 168 12.51 -41.86 3.57
CA VAL A 168 12.46 -41.79 2.10
C VAL A 168 13.68 -41.07 1.51
N ALA A 169 14.30 -40.17 2.27
CA ALA A 169 15.52 -39.49 1.88
C ALA A 169 16.31 -38.97 3.10
N ILE A 170 17.59 -38.69 2.90
CA ILE A 170 18.44 -37.97 3.85
C ILE A 170 19.08 -36.79 3.12
N LYS A 171 18.95 -35.59 3.68
CA LYS A 171 19.68 -34.41 3.20
C LYS A 171 20.95 -34.24 4.03
N ARG A 172 22.12 -34.21 3.37
CA ARG A 172 23.45 -34.07 3.97
C ARG A 172 24.27 -33.03 3.21
N ASN A 173 24.76 -31.99 3.88
CA ASN A 173 25.60 -30.94 3.28
C ASN A 173 25.05 -30.44 1.91
N ASP A 174 23.75 -30.17 1.86
CA ASP A 174 22.98 -29.78 0.66
C ASP A 174 22.77 -30.82 -0.45
N GLU A 175 23.29 -32.04 -0.31
CA GLU A 175 22.93 -33.17 -1.18
C GLU A 175 21.71 -33.92 -0.63
N LEU A 176 20.82 -34.33 -1.54
CA LEU A 176 19.64 -35.14 -1.22
C LEU A 176 19.86 -36.59 -1.67
N ILE A 177 19.97 -37.50 -0.70
CA ILE A 177 20.10 -38.94 -0.93
C ILE A 177 18.71 -39.57 -0.86
N ILE A 178 18.16 -39.91 -2.03
CA ILE A 178 16.84 -40.56 -2.14
C ILE A 178 16.99 -42.06 -1.94
N SER A 179 16.07 -42.68 -1.19
CA SER A 179 16.07 -44.12 -0.89
C SER A 179 17.42 -44.61 -0.34
N PRO A 180 17.85 -44.09 0.82
CA PRO A 180 19.24 -44.19 1.28
C PRO A 180 19.72 -45.62 1.65
N GLY A 181 18.87 -46.64 1.50
CA GLY A 181 19.21 -48.03 1.76
C GLY A 181 19.45 -48.33 3.26
N PRO A 182 19.59 -49.61 3.63
CA PRO A 182 19.74 -50.01 5.04
C PRO A 182 21.14 -49.75 5.62
N TYR A 183 22.13 -49.45 4.77
CA TYR A 183 23.54 -49.31 5.16
C TYR A 183 23.99 -47.84 5.26
N ILE A 184 23.08 -46.87 5.10
CA ILE A 184 23.45 -45.47 5.32
C ILE A 184 23.71 -45.24 6.81
N GLU A 185 24.85 -44.63 7.11
CA GLU A 185 25.20 -44.22 8.46
C GLU A 185 24.56 -42.86 8.78
N PHE A 186 23.92 -42.73 9.94
CA PHE A 186 23.42 -41.45 10.44
C PHE A 186 24.56 -40.56 10.91
N MET A 187 24.59 -39.31 10.42
CA MET A 187 25.61 -38.32 10.76
C MET A 187 24.99 -37.09 11.43
N GLU A 188 25.78 -36.41 12.26
CA GLU A 188 25.36 -35.13 12.84
C GLU A 188 25.11 -34.11 11.71
N GLY A 189 23.99 -33.39 11.81
CA GLY A 189 23.56 -32.42 10.81
C GLY A 189 22.75 -33.01 9.65
N ASP A 190 22.56 -34.33 9.60
CA ASP A 190 21.64 -34.95 8.63
C ASP A 190 20.20 -34.49 8.89
N THR A 191 19.46 -34.22 7.81
CA THR A 191 18.00 -34.07 7.87
C THR A 191 17.34 -35.32 7.30
N LEU A 192 16.66 -36.08 8.16
CA LEU A 192 15.86 -37.24 7.75
C LEU A 192 14.52 -36.77 7.19
N LEU A 193 14.17 -37.23 5.99
CA LEU A 193 12.84 -37.08 5.39
C LEU A 193 12.07 -38.37 5.65
N VAL A 194 11.06 -38.30 6.52
CA VAL A 194 10.32 -39.45 7.03
C VAL A 194 8.84 -39.34 6.68
N VAL A 195 8.29 -40.40 6.09
CA VAL A 195 6.86 -40.52 5.77
C VAL A 195 6.20 -41.50 6.73
N GLY A 196 5.04 -41.13 7.26
CA GLY A 196 4.24 -41.96 8.15
C GLY A 196 2.96 -41.22 8.58
N ASP A 197 2.20 -41.82 9.49
CA ASP A 197 1.02 -41.17 10.06
C ASP A 197 1.40 -40.08 11.08
N LYS A 198 0.40 -39.45 11.72
CA LYS A 198 0.64 -38.38 12.70
C LYS A 198 1.46 -38.82 13.92
N HIS A 199 1.62 -40.11 14.19
CA HIS A 199 2.39 -40.58 15.34
C HIS A 199 3.90 -40.33 15.19
N ILE A 200 4.42 -40.19 13.96
CA ILE A 200 5.86 -39.99 13.72
C ILE A 200 6.41 -38.71 14.35
N PHE A 201 5.59 -37.67 14.50
CA PHE A 201 6.00 -36.41 15.12
C PHE A 201 6.37 -36.56 16.60
N ASN A 202 5.88 -37.62 17.27
CA ASN A 202 6.22 -37.94 18.64
C ASN A 202 7.18 -39.13 18.73
N SER A 203 6.95 -40.19 17.95
CA SER A 203 7.75 -41.42 18.03
C SER A 203 9.18 -41.23 17.52
N VAL A 204 9.40 -40.43 16.47
CA VAL A 204 10.74 -40.21 15.91
C VAL A 204 11.63 -39.41 16.88
N PRO A 205 11.20 -38.25 17.45
CA PRO A 205 12.01 -37.58 18.46
C PRO A 205 12.25 -38.43 19.71
N MET A 206 11.23 -39.17 20.18
CA MET A 206 11.36 -40.08 21.33
C MET A 206 12.37 -41.20 21.06
N PHE A 207 12.36 -41.77 19.86
CA PHE A 207 13.32 -42.78 19.45
C PHE A 207 14.75 -42.21 19.41
N LEU A 208 14.93 -41.07 18.75
CA LEU A 208 16.25 -40.46 18.53
C LEU A 208 16.88 -39.89 19.82
N TYR A 209 16.06 -39.36 20.74
CA TYR A 209 16.52 -38.55 21.89
C TYR A 209 15.90 -38.91 23.26
N GLY A 210 14.87 -39.76 23.33
CA GLY A 210 14.25 -40.15 24.60
C GLY A 210 15.20 -41.00 25.44
N ASN A 211 15.09 -41.02 26.77
CA ASN A 211 15.95 -41.89 27.61
C ASN A 211 15.55 -43.36 27.46
N ASP A 212 16.53 -44.28 27.40
CA ASP A 212 16.23 -45.72 27.51
C ASP A 212 15.84 -46.01 28.96
N ASP A 213 14.54 -46.20 29.20
CA ASP A 213 14.12 -46.88 30.41
C ASP A 213 14.67 -48.30 30.36
N LYS A 214 15.54 -48.55 31.33
CA LYS A 214 16.28 -49.78 31.54
C LYS A 214 15.37 -51.01 31.47
N GLU A 215 15.92 -52.08 30.90
CA GLU A 215 15.59 -53.45 31.22
C GLU A 215 15.28 -53.60 32.73
N GLU A 216 14.04 -53.89 33.08
CA GLU A 216 13.75 -54.67 34.28
C GLU A 216 13.48 -56.11 33.84
N GLN A 217 14.54 -56.91 33.99
CA GLN A 217 14.51 -58.35 34.03
C GLN A 217 13.41 -58.82 35.00
N LYS A 218 12.65 -59.83 34.59
CA LYS A 218 11.99 -60.74 35.52
C LYS A 218 12.07 -62.17 35.00
#